data_AF-A0AAE5S502-F1
#
_entry.id   AF-A0AAE5S502-F1
#
_cell.length_a   1.000
_cell.length_b   1.000
_cell.length_c   1.000
_cell.angle_alpha   90.00
_cell.angle_beta   90.00
_cell.angle_gamma   90.00
#
_symmetry.space_group_name_H-M   'P 1'
#
loop_
_entity.id
_entity.type
_entity.pdbx_description
1 polymer ?
#
loop_
_entity_poly.entity_id
_entity_poly.type
_entity_poly.pdbx_seq_one_letter_code
_entity_poly.pdbx_strand_id
1 'polypeptide(L)'
;MKLYKSFTELLESIDDLPKIGWIFVESTIDRTSEKDVDSATFYVADNDAESIALEKEKRTFLECPTFVDVKSILDKRPVKPSNLEYLRAAIYYLEHDDFQD
;
A
#
# COMPACT_ATOMS: atom_id res chain seq x y z
N MET A 1 7.44 2.24 -13.96
CA MET A 1 7.13 1.69 -12.63
C MET A 1 7.89 2.42 -11.54
N LYS A 2 7.21 2.79 -10.44
CA LYS A 2 7.81 3.29 -9.20
C LYS A 2 8.03 2.18 -8.18
N LEU A 3 9.09 2.31 -7.39
CA LEU A 3 9.51 1.36 -6.36
C LEU A 3 9.75 2.09 -5.05
N TYR A 4 9.22 1.55 -3.95
CA TYR A 4 9.46 2.06 -2.59
C TYR A 4 9.98 0.91 -1.73
N LYS A 5 11.13 1.07 -1.06
CA LYS A 5 11.85 -0.04 -0.40
C LYS A 5 11.41 -0.31 1.03
N SER A 6 10.42 0.43 1.52
CA SER A 6 9.82 0.25 2.84
C SER A 6 8.44 0.88 2.88
N PHE A 7 7.63 0.53 3.88
CA PHE A 7 6.32 1.16 4.08
C PHE A 7 6.45 2.66 4.38
N THR A 8 7.50 3.05 5.11
CA THR A 8 7.77 4.46 5.41
C THR A 8 8.04 5.26 4.12
N GLU A 9 8.84 4.73 3.20
CA GLU A 9 9.14 5.41 1.92
C GLU A 9 7.88 5.54 1.05
N LEU A 10 7.03 4.51 1.04
CA LEU A 10 5.72 4.56 0.36
C LEU A 10 4.82 5.64 0.99
N LEU A 11 4.73 5.70 2.32
CA LEU A 11 3.92 6.67 3.05
C LEU A 11 4.39 8.11 2.84
N GLU A 12 5.70 8.34 2.81
CA GLU A 12 6.29 9.66 2.53
C GLU A 12 6.01 10.13 1.10
N SER A 13 5.85 9.20 0.16
CA SER A 13 5.61 9.47 -1.27
C SER A 13 4.13 9.34 -1.67
N ILE A 14 3.22 9.29 -0.70
CA ILE A 14 1.81 8.98 -0.94
C ILE A 14 1.09 9.98 -1.85
N ASP A 15 1.51 11.25 -1.81
CA ASP A 15 0.94 12.32 -2.66
C ASP A 15 1.35 12.17 -4.13
N ASP A 16 2.39 11.37 -4.42
CA ASP A 16 2.87 11.06 -5.76
C ASP A 16 2.26 9.77 -6.36
N LEU A 17 1.36 9.12 -5.61
CA LEU A 17 0.66 7.93 -6.09
C LEU A 17 -0.36 8.29 -7.19
N PRO A 18 -0.56 7.40 -8.16
CA PRO A 18 -1.60 7.60 -9.16
C PRO A 18 -2.99 7.61 -8.50
N LYS A 19 -3.92 8.36 -9.09
CA LYS A 19 -5.31 8.45 -8.60
C LYS A 19 -6.07 7.13 -8.64
N ILE A 20 -5.60 6.19 -9.46
CA ILE A 20 -6.16 4.85 -9.66
C ILE A 20 -5.00 3.86 -9.75
N GLY A 21 -5.30 2.59 -9.50
CA GLY A 21 -4.34 1.50 -9.63
C GLY A 21 -3.95 0.88 -8.30
N TRP A 22 -3.10 -0.14 -8.38
CA TRP A 22 -2.75 -1.00 -7.25
C TRP A 22 -1.31 -0.78 -6.79
N ILE A 23 -1.11 -0.96 -5.49
CA ILE A 23 0.18 -1.13 -4.85
C ILE A 23 0.42 -2.62 -4.75
N PHE A 24 1.55 -3.10 -5.24
CA PHE A 24 1.93 -4.51 -5.21
C PHE A 24 3.11 -4.75 -4.29
N VAL A 25 3.25 -5.99 -3.82
CA VAL A 25 4.40 -6.50 -3.06
C VAL A 25 4.83 -7.86 -3.61
N GLU A 26 6.01 -8.33 -3.22
CA GLU A 26 6.43 -9.69 -3.57
C GLU A 26 5.43 -10.74 -3.07
N SER A 27 5.20 -11.78 -3.88
CA SER A 27 4.24 -12.85 -3.55
C SER A 27 4.62 -13.65 -2.29
N THR A 28 5.85 -13.54 -1.82
CA THR A 28 6.36 -14.13 -0.59
C THR A 28 6.05 -13.32 0.67
N ILE A 29 5.57 -12.08 0.54
CA ILE A 29 5.26 -11.20 1.67
C ILE A 29 3.94 -11.62 2.30
N ASP A 30 3.96 -11.84 3.61
CA ASP A 30 2.74 -11.92 4.40
C ASP A 30 2.15 -10.52 4.58
N ARG A 31 1.05 -10.23 3.87
CA ARG A 31 0.42 -8.91 3.83
C ARG A 31 -0.28 -8.52 5.13
N THR A 32 -0.44 -9.45 6.08
CA THR A 32 -1.04 -9.16 7.40
C THR A 32 0.02 -9.10 8.51
N SER A 33 1.28 -9.46 8.21
CA SER A 33 2.41 -9.31 9.12
C SER A 33 2.94 -7.87 9.08
N GLU A 34 2.79 -7.13 10.19
CA GLU A 34 3.37 -5.78 10.34
C GLU A 34 4.87 -5.76 9.98
N LYS A 35 5.61 -6.77 10.43
CA LYS A 35 7.06 -6.86 10.19
C LYS A 35 7.39 -7.05 8.72
N ASP A 36 6.65 -7.92 8.03
CA ASP A 36 6.93 -8.24 6.63
C ASP A 36 6.54 -7.07 5.74
N VAL A 37 5.40 -6.42 6.01
CA VAL A 37 4.93 -5.25 5.25
C VAL A 37 5.82 -4.02 5.50
N ASP A 38 6.25 -3.76 6.74
CA ASP A 38 7.10 -2.59 7.05
C ASP A 38 8.42 -2.60 6.25
N SER A 39 8.99 -3.80 6.05
CA SER A 39 10.24 -4.03 5.32
C SER A 39 10.07 -4.45 3.85
N ALA A 40 8.82 -4.51 3.35
CA ALA A 40 8.54 -4.91 1.98
C ALA A 40 9.01 -3.84 0.97
N THR A 41 9.29 -4.31 -0.25
CA THR A 41 9.36 -3.44 -1.42
C THR A 41 7.97 -3.35 -2.06
N PHE A 42 7.52 -2.13 -2.30
CA PHE A 42 6.24 -1.80 -2.92
C PHE A 42 6.44 -1.35 -4.35
N TYR A 43 5.58 -1.85 -5.23
CA TYR A 43 5.63 -1.60 -6.66
C TYR A 43 4.34 -0.89 -7.09
N VAL A 44 4.47 0.18 -7.86
CA VAL A 44 3.34 0.92 -8.43
C VAL A 44 3.58 1.10 -9.92
N ALA A 45 2.64 0.63 -10.73
CA ALA A 45 2.70 0.76 -12.18
C ALA A 45 2.51 2.22 -12.62
N ASP A 46 3.24 2.65 -13.65
CA ASP A 46 3.03 3.96 -14.28
C ASP A 46 1.97 3.91 -15.40
N ASN A 47 1.60 2.70 -15.85
CA ASN A 47 0.65 2.47 -16.94
C ASN A 47 0.01 1.07 -16.87
N ASP A 48 -1.04 0.85 -17.66
CA ASP A 48 -1.82 -0.40 -17.66
C ASP A 48 -0.99 -1.64 -18.03
N ALA A 49 -0.04 -1.51 -18.96
CA ALA A 49 0.79 -2.64 -19.38
C ALA A 49 1.70 -3.12 -18.24
N GLU A 50 2.28 -2.19 -17.48
CA GLU A 50 3.02 -2.50 -16.26
C GLU A 50 2.11 -3.08 -15.18
N SER A 51 0.89 -2.55 -15.02
CA SER A 51 -0.08 -3.07 -14.03
C SER A 51 -0.42 -4.53 -14.30
N ILE A 52 -0.72 -4.87 -15.57
CA ILE A 52 -1.01 -6.25 -16.00
C ILE A 52 0.20 -7.16 -15.80
N ALA A 53 1.42 -6.66 -15.96
CA ALA A 53 2.63 -7.44 -15.70
C ALA A 53 2.81 -7.71 -14.19
N LEU A 54 2.64 -6.68 -13.35
CA LEU A 54 2.74 -6.80 -11.90
C LEU A 54 1.67 -7.76 -11.34
N GLU A 55 0.44 -7.70 -11.83
CA GLU A 55 -0.64 -8.59 -11.39
C GLU A 55 -0.34 -10.08 -11.65
N LYS A 56 0.47 -10.40 -12.67
CA LYS A 56 0.88 -11.79 -12.98
C LYS A 56 2.02 -12.29 -12.11
N GLU A 57 2.87 -11.39 -11.61
CA GLU A 57 4.14 -11.74 -10.96
C GLU A 57 4.15 -11.47 -9.45
N LYS A 58 3.33 -10.53 -9.01
CA LYS A 58 3.31 -9.96 -7.67
C LYS A 58 1.93 -10.13 -7.04
N ARG A 59 1.85 -9.85 -5.75
CA ARG A 59 0.59 -9.83 -5.01
C ARG A 59 0.14 -8.39 -4.83
N THR A 60 -1.16 -8.13 -5.04
CA THR A 60 -1.76 -6.85 -4.67
C THR A 60 -1.61 -6.64 -3.16
N PHE A 61 -1.44 -5.40 -2.72
CA PHE A 61 -1.46 -5.04 -1.30
C PHE A 61 -2.67 -4.18 -1.00
N LEU A 62 -2.81 -3.06 -1.70
CA LEU A 62 -3.94 -2.16 -1.54
C LEU A 62 -4.11 -1.33 -2.82
N GLU A 63 -5.29 -0.77 -3.05
CA GLU A 63 -5.46 0.27 -4.06
C GLU A 63 -4.75 1.57 -3.63
N CYS A 64 -4.16 2.28 -4.58
CA CYS A 64 -3.61 3.62 -4.37
C CYS A 64 -4.63 4.59 -3.74
N PRO A 65 -5.88 4.73 -4.25
CA PRO A 65 -6.90 5.58 -3.63
C PRO A 65 -7.24 5.17 -2.19
N THR A 66 -7.38 3.86 -1.92
CA THR A 66 -7.62 3.38 -0.55
C THR A 66 -6.50 3.81 0.39
N PHE A 67 -5.23 3.75 -0.05
CA PHE A 67 -4.11 4.14 0.82
C PHE A 67 -4.12 5.63 1.14
N VAL A 68 -4.45 6.46 0.13
CA VAL A 68 -4.65 7.90 0.29
C VAL A 68 -5.79 8.18 1.29
N ASP A 69 -6.89 7.45 1.20
CA ASP A 69 -8.03 7.59 2.11
C ASP A 69 -7.67 7.17 3.54
N VAL A 70 -6.94 6.07 3.73
CA VAL A 70 -6.41 5.66 5.05
C VAL A 70 -5.63 6.80 5.68
N LYS A 71 -4.69 7.41 4.94
CA LYS A 71 -3.91 8.53 5.44
C LYS A 71 -4.79 9.74 5.78
N SER A 72 -5.70 10.11 4.89
CA SER A 72 -6.63 11.23 5.08
C SER A 72 -7.51 11.07 6.32
N ILE A 73 -7.97 9.85 6.60
CA ILE A 73 -8.76 9.55 7.80
C ILE A 73 -7.90 9.68 9.06
N LEU A 74 -6.68 9.13 9.04
CA LEU A 74 -5.76 9.16 10.17
C LEU A 74 -5.24 10.58 10.48
N ASP A 75 -4.97 11.39 9.46
CA ASP A 75 -4.51 12.79 9.60
C ASP A 75 -5.54 13.72 10.26
N LYS A 76 -6.83 13.33 10.29
CA LYS A 76 -7.88 14.09 10.98
C LYS A 76 -7.82 13.96 12.50
N ARG A 77 -6.99 13.04 13.04
CA ARG A 77 -6.84 12.84 14.48
C ARG A 77 -6.13 14.04 15.13
N PRO A 78 -6.46 14.40 16.39
CA PRO A 78 -5.79 15.51 17.09
C PRO A 78 -4.29 15.30 17.31
N VAL A 79 -3.85 14.04 17.36
CA VAL A 79 -2.45 13.66 17.53
C VAL A 79 -1.98 13.05 16.22
N LYS A 80 -0.83 13.53 15.71
CA LYS A 80 -0.22 12.99 14.50
C LYS A 80 0.05 11.48 14.68
N PRO A 81 -0.51 10.61 13.84
CA PRO A 81 -0.27 9.18 13.92
C PRO A 81 1.20 8.84 13.63
N SER A 82 1.68 7.77 14.26
CA SER A 82 2.96 7.14 13.95
C SER A 82 2.90 6.34 12.64
N ASN A 83 4.05 6.09 12.01
CA ASN A 83 4.13 5.23 10.80
C ASN A 83 3.52 3.84 11.05
N LEU A 84 3.67 3.30 12.26
CA LEU A 84 3.07 2.04 12.67
C LEU A 84 1.53 2.08 12.69
N GLU A 85 0.92 3.21 13.05
CA GLU A 85 -0.53 3.36 12.99
C GLU A 85 -1.05 3.42 11.55
N TYR A 86 -0.31 4.04 10.63
CA TYR A 86 -0.65 4.00 9.21
C TYR A 86 -0.54 2.59 8.64
N LEU A 87 0.53 1.87 9.00
CA LEU A 87 0.74 0.47 8.60
C LEU A 87 -0.41 -0.42 9.06
N ARG A 88 -0.75 -0.35 10.36
CA ARG A 88 -1.85 -1.11 10.94
C ARG A 88 -3.19 -0.80 10.29
N ALA A 89 -3.44 0.47 9.98
CA ALA A 89 -4.67 0.85 9.29
C ALA A 89 -4.69 0.28 7.86
N ALA A 90 -3.59 0.35 7.11
CA ALA A 90 -3.50 -0.25 5.78
C ALA A 90 -3.76 -1.77 5.81
N ILE A 91 -3.18 -2.48 6.77
CA ILE A 91 -3.43 -3.92 6.99
C ILE A 91 -4.90 -4.15 7.37
N TYR A 92 -5.45 -3.37 8.29
CA TYR A 92 -6.85 -3.49 8.71
C TYR A 92 -7.81 -3.33 7.53
N TYR A 93 -7.58 -2.33 6.67
CA TYR A 93 -8.38 -2.14 5.46
C TYR A 93 -8.23 -3.31 4.49
N LEU A 94 -7.02 -3.81 4.28
CA LEU A 94 -6.79 -5.01 3.47
C LEU A 94 -7.58 -6.23 3.98
N GLU A 95 -7.60 -6.47 5.30
CA GLU A 95 -8.30 -7.63 5.89
C GLU A 95 -9.84 -7.51 5.85
N HIS A 96 -10.37 -6.30 5.69
CA HIS A 96 -11.80 -6.02 5.63
C HIS A 96 -12.23 -5.53 4.23
N ASP A 97 -11.36 -5.69 3.24
CA ASP A 97 -11.64 -5.38 1.85
C ASP A 97 -12.35 -6.60 1.22
N ASP A 98 -13.68 -6.57 1.24
CA ASP A 98 -14.56 -7.61 0.72
C ASP A 98 -14.35 -7.91 -0.79
N PHE A 99 -13.53 -7.13 -1.50
CA PHE A 99 -13.18 -7.33 -2.91
C PHE A 99 -11.88 -8.13 -3.14
N GLN A 100 -11.11 -8.44 -2.09
CA GLN A 100 -9.85 -9.18 -2.20
C GLN A 100 -9.93 -10.67 -1.84
N ASP A 101 -11.11 -11.16 -1.45
CA ASP A 101 -11.42 -12.57 -1.14
C ASP A 101 -11.97 -13.38 -2.34
#